data_AF-A0A960GH83-F1
#
_entry.id   AF-A0A960GH83-F1
#
_cell.length_a   1.000
_cell.length_b   1.000
_cell.length_c   1.000
_cell.angle_alpha   90.00
_cell.angle_beta   90.00
_cell.angle_gamma   90.00
#
_symmetry.space_group_name_H-M   'P 1'
#
loop_
_entity.id
_entity.type
_entity.pdbx_description
1 polymer ?
#
loop_
_entity_poly.entity_id
_entity_poly.type
_entity_poly.pdbx_seq_one_letter_code
_entity_poly.pdbx_strand_id
1 'polypeptide(L)'
;AKMVERFGARRVITFGLVLAGLVFVSIALLQPDSPAWVLLVSWFFLGFGLGNVIAPATTRMTLATPPEKSGAGSAVQNTVRQVAAAIGIAVLSSLVAVSYSNSMDSAESTSSLPSALQGPVTDSIGGAYEATTRAVGAGVLTPEQAAAIQAEAVDSFMTAFHMAAIGSALLILIALVVLLWRLPAQPEHAAWGGHEGQAEIDEALSPDEFEGEPAVGEVDGKA
;
A
#
# COMPACT_ATOMS: atom_id res chain seq x y z
N ALA A 1 13.42 -4.82 12.11
CA ALA A 1 14.59 -4.92 12.99
C ALA A 1 15.44 -6.13 12.60
N LYS A 2 15.22 -7.32 13.18
CA LYS A 2 16.09 -8.51 12.98
C LYS A 2 16.41 -8.93 11.53
N MET A 3 15.44 -8.93 10.61
CA MET A 3 15.72 -9.28 9.19
C MET A 3 16.54 -8.22 8.46
N VAL A 4 16.32 -6.94 8.78
CA VAL A 4 17.06 -5.82 8.19
C VAL A 4 18.49 -5.80 8.72
N GLU A 5 18.67 -6.00 10.03
CA GLU A 5 19.98 -6.15 10.67
C GLU A 5 20.78 -7.31 10.07
N ARG A 6 20.12 -8.43 9.75
CA ARG A 6 20.79 -9.63 9.21
C ARG A 6 21.08 -9.57 7.70
N PHE A 7 20.17 -8.99 6.90
CA PHE A 7 20.24 -9.08 5.43
C PHE A 7 20.44 -7.73 4.72
N GLY A 8 20.25 -6.61 5.42
CA GLY A 8 20.27 -5.25 4.87
C GLY A 8 18.92 -4.84 4.27
N ALA A 9 18.56 -3.56 4.40
CA ALA A 9 17.25 -3.04 3.99
C ALA A 9 16.94 -3.27 2.51
N ARG A 10 17.92 -3.09 1.61
CA ARG A 10 17.72 -3.31 0.16
C ARG A 10 17.23 -4.74 -0.14
N ARG A 11 17.81 -5.76 0.51
CA ARG A 11 17.42 -7.16 0.27
C ARG A 11 16.04 -7.48 0.82
N VAL A 12 15.72 -6.96 2.01
CA VAL A 12 14.40 -7.16 2.64
C VAL A 12 13.29 -6.48 1.82
N ILE A 13 13.52 -5.25 1.37
CA ILE A 13 12.56 -4.52 0.50
C ILE A 13 12.41 -5.25 -0.84
N THR A 14 13.52 -5.70 -1.44
CA THR A 14 13.49 -6.47 -2.71
C THR A 14 12.65 -7.74 -2.56
N PHE A 15 12.86 -8.50 -1.49
CA PHE A 15 12.08 -9.70 -1.20
C PHE A 15 10.58 -9.38 -1.06
N GLY A 16 10.24 -8.33 -0.30
CA GLY A 16 8.86 -7.91 -0.12
C GLY A 16 8.18 -7.48 -1.43
N LEU A 17 8.89 -6.76 -2.30
CA LEU A 17 8.38 -6.37 -3.63
C LEU A 17 8.21 -7.59 -4.56
N VAL A 18 9.18 -8.51 -4.59
CA VAL A 18 9.06 -9.74 -5.39
C VAL A 18 7.87 -10.57 -4.92
N LEU A 19 7.70 -10.73 -3.60
CA LEU A 19 6.58 -11.47 -3.04
C LEU A 19 5.25 -10.80 -3.38
N ALA A 20 5.14 -9.48 -3.23
CA ALA A 20 3.93 -8.74 -3.60
C ALA A 20 3.62 -8.88 -5.10
N GLY A 21 4.64 -8.81 -5.97
CA GLY A 21 4.48 -9.04 -7.41
C GLY A 21 3.97 -10.44 -7.74
N LEU A 22 4.54 -11.47 -7.10
CA LEU A 22 4.08 -12.85 -7.24
C LEU A 22 2.63 -13.03 -6.77
N VAL A 23 2.22 -12.32 -5.71
CA VAL A 23 0.82 -12.32 -5.27
C VAL A 23 -0.08 -11.74 -6.35
N PHE A 24 0.24 -10.57 -6.91
CA PHE A 24 -0.60 -10.00 -7.97
C PHE A 24 -0.64 -10.86 -9.24
N VAL A 25 0.46 -11.54 -9.59
CA VAL A 25 0.46 -12.55 -10.66
C VAL A 25 -0.44 -13.73 -10.30
N SER A 26 -0.42 -14.21 -9.05
CA SER A 26 -1.33 -15.29 -8.61
C SER A 26 -2.80 -14.88 -8.67
N ILE A 27 -3.10 -13.61 -8.33
CA ILE A 27 -4.46 -13.06 -8.38
C ILE A 27 -4.94 -12.98 -9.84
N ALA A 28 -4.06 -12.65 -10.78
CA ALA A 28 -4.38 -12.65 -12.21
C ALA A 28 -4.70 -14.03 -12.79
N LEU A 29 -4.42 -15.11 -12.04
CA LEU A 29 -4.75 -16.50 -12.40
C LEU A 29 -6.01 -17.02 -11.71
N LEU A 30 -6.64 -16.23 -10.83
CA LEU A 30 -7.84 -16.66 -10.12
C LEU A 30 -9.06 -16.70 -11.04
N GLN A 31 -9.82 -17.78 -10.94
CA GLN A 31 -11.10 -17.96 -11.62
C GLN A 31 -12.28 -17.73 -10.66
N PRO A 32 -13.51 -17.45 -11.17
CA PRO A 32 -14.69 -17.19 -10.34
C PRO A 32 -15.01 -18.30 -9.33
N ASP A 33 -14.69 -19.55 -9.66
CA ASP A 33 -14.91 -20.75 -8.86
C ASP A 33 -13.74 -21.08 -7.91
N SER A 34 -12.72 -20.22 -7.86
CA SER A 34 -11.55 -20.43 -7.00
C SER A 34 -11.96 -20.49 -5.53
N PRO A 35 -11.43 -21.45 -4.76
CA PRO A 35 -11.81 -21.58 -3.37
C PRO A 35 -11.30 -20.39 -2.54
N ALA A 36 -12.14 -19.88 -1.64
CA ALA A 36 -11.89 -18.66 -0.87
C ALA A 36 -10.58 -18.68 -0.06
N TRP A 37 -10.08 -19.86 0.33
CA TRP A 37 -8.81 -19.98 1.05
C TRP A 37 -7.61 -19.51 0.22
N VAL A 38 -7.65 -19.62 -1.11
CA VAL A 38 -6.56 -19.15 -1.99
C VAL A 38 -6.44 -17.64 -1.88
N LEU A 39 -7.56 -16.92 -1.92
CA LEU A 39 -7.60 -15.47 -1.70
C LEU A 39 -7.03 -15.11 -0.33
N LEU A 40 -7.42 -15.80 0.74
CA LEU A 40 -6.91 -15.53 2.09
C LEU A 40 -5.39 -15.70 2.17
N VAL A 41 -4.87 -16.76 1.56
CA VAL A 41 -3.42 -17.03 1.50
C VAL A 41 -2.71 -15.94 0.69
N SER A 42 -3.24 -15.53 -0.46
CA SER A 42 -2.69 -14.44 -1.25
C SER A 42 -2.67 -13.12 -0.48
N TRP A 43 -3.76 -12.76 0.21
CA TRP A 43 -3.83 -11.56 1.04
C TRP A 43 -2.86 -11.60 2.23
N PHE A 44 -2.68 -12.77 2.85
CA PHE A 44 -1.69 -12.96 3.91
C PHE A 44 -0.27 -12.69 3.39
N PHE A 45 0.11 -13.27 2.25
CA PHE A 45 1.43 -13.06 1.67
C PHE A 45 1.63 -11.63 1.16
N LEU A 46 0.58 -10.96 0.70
CA LEU A 46 0.64 -9.54 0.35
C LEU A 46 0.94 -8.70 1.58
N GLY A 47 0.21 -8.90 2.67
CA GLY A 47 0.45 -8.20 3.94
C GLY A 47 1.85 -8.46 4.49
N PHE A 48 2.30 -9.71 4.45
CA PHE A 48 3.66 -10.08 4.85
C PHE A 48 4.73 -9.40 3.97
N GLY A 49 4.55 -9.40 2.65
CA GLY A 49 5.45 -8.74 1.70
C GLY A 49 5.50 -7.22 1.94
N LEU A 50 4.34 -6.58 2.07
CA LEU A 50 4.24 -5.15 2.34
C LEU A 50 4.87 -4.75 3.69
N GLY A 51 4.73 -5.57 4.73
CA GLY A 51 5.40 -5.34 6.02
C GLY A 51 6.93 -5.31 5.88
N ASN A 52 7.48 -6.16 5.02
CA ASN A 52 8.91 -6.19 4.69
C ASN A 52 9.36 -5.04 3.77
N VAL A 53 8.44 -4.30 3.16
CA VAL A 53 8.74 -3.11 2.36
C VAL A 53 8.61 -1.84 3.21
N ILE A 54 7.45 -1.64 3.82
CA ILE A 54 7.06 -0.37 4.45
C ILE A 54 7.97 -0.03 5.64
N ALA A 55 8.22 -0.99 6.52
CA ALA A 55 9.02 -0.77 7.73
C ALA A 55 10.46 -0.33 7.41
N PRO A 56 11.28 -1.11 6.67
CA PRO A 56 12.64 -0.67 6.32
C PRO A 56 12.66 0.57 5.43
N ALA A 57 11.74 0.74 4.49
CA ALA A 57 11.69 1.95 3.67
C ALA A 57 11.47 3.21 4.51
N THR A 58 10.58 3.12 5.51
CA THR A 58 10.31 4.20 6.45
C THR A 58 11.55 4.50 7.30
N THR A 59 12.18 3.46 7.88
CA THR A 59 13.41 3.64 8.67
C THR A 59 14.51 4.32 7.86
N ARG A 60 14.75 3.90 6.60
CA ARG A 60 15.74 4.55 5.73
C ARG A 60 15.43 6.03 5.47
N MET A 61 14.16 6.37 5.28
CA MET A 61 13.73 7.75 5.06
C MET A 61 13.98 8.61 6.30
N THR A 62 13.63 8.10 7.48
CA THR A 62 13.87 8.77 8.76
C THR A 62 15.36 8.98 9.02
N LEU A 63 16.18 7.94 8.80
CA LEU A 63 17.64 8.02 8.98
C LEU A 63 18.35 8.94 7.97
N ALA A 64 17.72 9.23 6.83
CA ALA A 64 18.24 10.17 5.83
C ALA A 64 17.94 11.64 6.16
N THR A 65 17.19 11.93 7.24
CA THR A 65 16.80 13.28 7.64
C THR A 65 17.55 13.71 8.90
N PRO A 66 18.19 14.91 8.93
CA PRO A 66 18.79 15.45 10.15
C PRO A 66 17.79 15.51 11.31
N PRO A 67 18.21 15.24 12.57
CA PRO A 67 17.33 15.25 13.73
C PRO A 67 16.51 16.54 13.88
N GLU A 68 17.12 17.69 13.58
CA GLU A 68 16.52 19.02 13.68
C GLU A 68 15.40 19.23 12.64
N LYS A 69 15.42 18.44 11.55
CA LYS A 69 14.45 18.48 10.46
C LYS A 69 13.54 17.25 10.42
N SER A 70 13.65 16.35 11.40
CA SER A 70 12.88 15.09 11.47
C SER A 70 11.36 15.30 11.43
N GLY A 71 10.86 16.36 12.09
CA GLY A 71 9.45 16.75 12.05
C GLY A 71 8.99 17.16 10.65
N ALA A 72 9.77 17.99 9.96
CA ALA A 72 9.48 18.40 8.58
C ALA A 72 9.58 17.22 7.60
N GLY A 73 10.59 16.35 7.75
CA GLY A 73 10.75 15.14 6.93
C GLY A 73 9.58 14.16 7.10
N SER A 74 9.13 13.96 8.33
CA SER A 74 7.96 13.11 8.63
C SER A 74 6.67 13.69 8.06
N ALA A 75 6.48 15.01 8.12
CA ALA A 75 5.33 15.68 7.52
C ALA A 75 5.29 15.47 5.99
N VAL A 76 6.43 15.69 5.31
CA VAL A 76 6.54 15.45 3.86
C VAL A 76 6.27 13.98 3.52
N GLN A 77 6.87 13.03 4.26
CA GLN A 77 6.64 11.60 4.05
C GLN A 77 5.16 11.23 4.20
N ASN A 78 4.47 11.82 5.18
CA ASN A 78 3.05 11.58 5.39
C ASN A 78 2.20 12.13 4.24
N THR A 79 2.46 13.36 3.80
CA THR A 79 1.78 13.96 2.65
C THR A 79 1.99 13.12 1.39
N VAL A 80 3.23 12.70 1.11
CA VAL A 80 3.54 11.85 -0.04
C VAL A 80 2.78 10.52 0.02
N ARG A 81 2.71 9.87 1.19
CA ARG A 81 1.94 8.63 1.36
C ARG A 81 0.45 8.84 1.10
N GLN A 82 -0.14 9.90 1.66
CA GLN A 82 -1.57 10.17 1.49
C GLN A 82 -1.92 10.49 0.03
N VAL A 83 -1.10 11.30 -0.63
CA VAL A 83 -1.27 11.63 -2.05
C VAL A 83 -1.09 10.39 -2.93
N ALA A 84 -0.04 9.60 -2.70
CA ALA A 84 0.20 8.37 -3.43
C ALA A 84 -0.93 7.34 -3.25
N ALA A 85 -1.45 7.20 -2.02
CA ALA A 85 -2.60 6.34 -1.74
C ALA A 85 -3.86 6.82 -2.47
N ALA A 86 -4.16 8.12 -2.43
CA ALA A 86 -5.32 8.68 -3.13
C ALA A 86 -5.23 8.49 -4.65
N ILE A 87 -4.06 8.75 -5.24
CA ILE A 87 -3.82 8.54 -6.68
C ILE A 87 -3.96 7.05 -7.03
N GLY A 88 -3.35 6.16 -6.24
CA GLY A 88 -3.42 4.71 -6.47
C GLY A 88 -4.86 4.19 -6.43
N ILE A 89 -5.63 4.61 -5.43
CA ILE A 89 -7.05 4.25 -5.30
C ILE A 89 -7.82 4.79 -6.51
N ALA A 90 -7.65 6.07 -6.88
CA ALA A 90 -8.37 6.68 -7.98
C ALA A 90 -8.08 5.97 -9.32
N VAL A 91 -6.81 5.71 -9.63
CA VAL A 91 -6.41 5.07 -10.89
C VAL A 91 -6.91 3.63 -10.96
N LEU A 92 -6.69 2.82 -9.92
CA LEU A 92 -7.07 1.41 -9.94
C LEU A 92 -8.59 1.23 -9.90
N SER A 93 -9.31 2.03 -9.10
CA SER A 93 -10.78 1.98 -9.09
C SER A 93 -11.38 2.41 -10.42
N SER A 94 -10.86 3.49 -11.03
CA SER A 94 -11.30 3.94 -12.36
C SER A 94 -11.04 2.89 -13.43
N LEU A 95 -9.88 2.22 -13.39
CA LEU A 95 -9.56 1.15 -14.32
C LEU A 95 -10.57 0.00 -14.24
N VAL A 96 -10.90 -0.44 -13.01
CA VAL A 96 -11.89 -1.50 -12.80
C VAL A 96 -13.27 -1.06 -13.27
N ALA A 97 -13.70 0.14 -12.89
CA ALA A 97 -15.03 0.66 -13.24
C ALA A 97 -15.20 0.82 -14.75
N VAL A 98 -14.24 1.44 -15.43
CA VAL A 98 -14.28 1.65 -16.89
C VAL A 98 -14.21 0.31 -17.63
N SER A 99 -13.35 -0.60 -17.18
CA SER A 99 -13.28 -1.93 -17.80
C SER A 99 -14.59 -2.71 -17.65
N TYR A 100 -15.18 -2.68 -16.46
CA TYR A 100 -16.44 -3.37 -16.20
C TYR A 100 -17.57 -2.80 -17.04
N SER A 101 -17.75 -1.47 -17.01
CA SER A 101 -18.79 -0.78 -17.78
C SER A 101 -18.63 -1.03 -19.28
N ASN A 102 -17.42 -0.89 -19.83
CA ASN A 102 -17.20 -1.14 -21.26
C ASN A 102 -17.51 -2.59 -21.66
N SER A 103 -17.15 -3.57 -20.82
CA SER A 103 -17.44 -4.98 -21.06
C SER A 103 -18.95 -5.24 -21.03
N MET A 104 -19.64 -4.71 -20.03
CA MET A 104 -21.10 -4.79 -19.89
C MET A 104 -21.84 -4.10 -21.04
N ASP A 105 -21.41 -2.92 -21.46
CA ASP A 105 -22.02 -2.18 -22.57
C ASP A 105 -21.86 -2.91 -23.91
N SER A 106 -20.79 -3.70 -24.07
CA SER A 106 -20.56 -4.49 -25.28
C SER A 106 -21.35 -5.80 -25.34
N ALA A 107 -21.93 -6.25 -24.22
CA ALA A 107 -22.69 -7.48 -24.14
C ALA A 107 -24.11 -7.33 -24.72
N GLU A 108 -24.52 -8.26 -25.61
CA GLU A 108 -25.87 -8.28 -26.20
C GLU A 108 -26.97 -8.45 -25.14
N SER A 109 -26.65 -9.13 -24.04
CA SER A 109 -27.56 -9.29 -22.89
C SER A 109 -27.89 -7.95 -22.22
N THR A 110 -27.01 -6.95 -22.32
CA THR A 110 -27.22 -5.61 -21.76
C THR A 110 -27.97 -4.70 -22.73
N SER A 111 -27.66 -4.78 -24.04
CA SER A 111 -28.31 -3.92 -25.06
C SER A 111 -29.80 -4.23 -25.25
N SER A 112 -30.20 -5.47 -24.96
CA SER A 112 -31.60 -5.91 -24.98
C SER A 112 -32.40 -5.53 -23.71
N LEU A 113 -31.75 -4.95 -22.69
CA LEU A 113 -32.42 -4.52 -21.47
C LEU A 113 -33.25 -3.24 -21.66
N PRO A 114 -34.37 -3.11 -20.93
CA PRO A 114 -35.01 -1.82 -20.73
C PRO A 114 -34.02 -0.77 -20.23
N SER A 115 -34.13 0.47 -20.75
CA SER A 115 -33.21 1.57 -20.42
C SER A 115 -33.09 1.85 -18.92
N ALA A 116 -34.16 1.60 -18.15
CA ALA A 116 -34.17 1.75 -16.70
C ALA A 116 -33.24 0.77 -15.96
N LEU A 117 -32.87 -0.35 -16.58
CA LEU A 117 -31.98 -1.37 -15.99
C LEU A 117 -30.52 -1.24 -16.47
N GLN A 118 -30.27 -0.58 -17.59
CA GLN A 118 -28.94 -0.50 -18.20
C GLN A 118 -27.92 0.13 -17.25
N GLY A 119 -28.18 1.36 -16.76
CA GLY A 119 -27.27 2.06 -15.83
C GLY A 119 -26.92 1.23 -14.59
N PRO A 120 -27.91 0.75 -13.80
CA PRO A 120 -27.62 -0.09 -12.64
C PRO A 120 -26.81 -1.35 -12.94
N VAL A 121 -27.02 -1.99 -14.10
CA VAL A 121 -26.29 -3.20 -14.51
C VAL A 121 -24.85 -2.88 -14.91
N THR A 122 -24.63 -1.77 -15.62
CA THR A 122 -23.32 -1.37 -16.15
C THR A 122 -22.47 -0.62 -15.14
N ASP A 123 -23.07 -0.02 -14.11
CA ASP A 123 -22.35 0.73 -13.07
C ASP A 123 -21.56 -0.18 -12.12
N SER A 124 -22.10 -1.35 -11.77
CA SER A 124 -21.41 -2.30 -10.86
C SER A 124 -22.04 -3.69 -10.85
N ILE A 125 -21.26 -4.69 -10.42
CA ILE A 125 -21.76 -6.05 -10.19
C ILE A 125 -22.90 -6.07 -9.16
N GLY A 126 -22.78 -5.30 -8.06
CA GLY A 126 -23.84 -5.21 -7.05
C GLY A 126 -25.13 -4.62 -7.61
N GLY A 127 -25.01 -3.59 -8.44
CA GLY A 127 -26.14 -2.99 -9.16
C GLY A 127 -26.78 -3.97 -10.14
N ALA A 128 -26.00 -4.79 -10.85
CA ALA A 128 -26.53 -5.83 -11.73
C ALA A 128 -27.37 -6.86 -10.97
N TYR A 129 -26.88 -7.38 -9.84
CA TYR A 129 -27.62 -8.31 -9.00
C TYR A 129 -28.89 -7.68 -8.43
N GLU A 130 -28.81 -6.46 -7.91
CA GLU A 130 -29.95 -5.80 -7.30
C GLU A 130 -31.03 -5.44 -8.34
N ALA A 131 -30.63 -4.86 -9.48
CA ALA A 131 -31.53 -4.46 -10.54
C ALA A 131 -32.25 -5.64 -11.18
N THR A 132 -31.51 -6.72 -11.49
CA THR A 132 -32.11 -7.94 -12.07
C THR A 132 -33.03 -8.64 -11.09
N THR A 133 -32.68 -8.70 -9.80
CA THR A 133 -33.56 -9.29 -8.75
C THR A 133 -34.88 -8.52 -8.64
N ARG A 134 -34.83 -7.18 -8.62
CA ARG A 134 -36.05 -6.36 -8.61
C ARG A 134 -36.87 -6.53 -9.88
N ALA A 135 -36.21 -6.60 -11.04
CA ALA A 135 -36.88 -6.78 -12.33
C ALA A 135 -37.60 -8.13 -12.44
N VAL A 136 -37.04 -9.20 -11.85
CA VAL A 136 -37.73 -10.50 -11.74
C VAL A 136 -38.95 -10.39 -10.83
N GLY A 137 -38.82 -9.74 -9.67
CA GLY A 137 -39.94 -9.52 -8.76
C GLY A 137 -41.08 -8.69 -9.37
N ALA A 138 -40.76 -7.80 -10.32
CA ALA A 138 -41.72 -7.01 -11.07
C ALA A 138 -42.27 -7.70 -12.34
N GLY A 139 -41.81 -8.91 -12.66
CA GLY A 139 -42.21 -9.64 -13.88
C GLY A 139 -41.65 -9.07 -15.19
N VAL A 140 -40.66 -8.18 -15.11
CA VAL A 140 -40.00 -7.58 -16.28
C VAL A 140 -38.99 -8.54 -16.89
N LEU A 141 -38.27 -9.29 -16.06
CA LEU A 141 -37.31 -10.32 -16.47
C LEU A 141 -37.74 -11.69 -15.95
N THR A 142 -37.40 -12.73 -16.71
CA THR A 142 -37.45 -14.10 -16.22
C THR A 142 -36.24 -14.40 -15.31
N PRO A 143 -36.33 -15.38 -14.40
CA PRO A 143 -35.18 -15.81 -13.60
C PRO A 143 -33.97 -16.23 -14.44
N GLU A 144 -34.20 -16.81 -15.63
CA GLU A 144 -33.15 -17.22 -16.55
C GLU A 144 -32.41 -16.01 -17.16
N GLN A 145 -33.14 -14.98 -17.59
CA GLN A 145 -32.53 -13.73 -18.08
C GLN A 145 -31.71 -13.03 -16.99
N ALA A 146 -32.25 -12.98 -15.76
CA ALA A 146 -31.52 -12.41 -14.63
C ALA A 146 -30.22 -13.18 -14.33
N ALA A 147 -30.26 -14.51 -14.35
CA ALA A 147 -29.08 -15.35 -14.15
C ALA A 147 -28.03 -15.14 -15.26
N ALA A 148 -28.46 -15.01 -16.52
CA ALA A 148 -27.55 -14.73 -17.64
C ALA A 148 -26.83 -13.39 -17.47
N ILE A 149 -27.55 -12.32 -17.10
CA ILE A 149 -26.97 -11.00 -16.86
C ILE A 149 -26.02 -11.01 -15.66
N GLN A 150 -26.39 -11.72 -14.59
CA GLN A 150 -25.52 -11.86 -13.40
C GLN A 150 -24.23 -12.62 -13.72
N ALA A 151 -24.30 -13.67 -14.55
CA ALA A 151 -23.12 -14.41 -15.00
C ALA A 151 -22.20 -13.53 -15.86
N GLU A 152 -22.77 -12.77 -16.79
CA GLU A 152 -22.06 -11.81 -17.63
C GLU A 152 -21.38 -10.72 -16.76
N ALA A 153 -22.08 -10.22 -15.73
CA ALA A 153 -21.53 -9.26 -14.77
C ALA A 153 -20.35 -9.84 -13.97
N VAL A 154 -20.42 -11.11 -13.56
CA VAL A 154 -19.31 -11.80 -12.89
C VAL A 154 -18.10 -11.92 -13.83
N ASP A 155 -18.31 -12.30 -15.09
CA ASP A 155 -17.22 -12.47 -16.06
C ASP A 155 -16.54 -11.12 -16.39
N SER A 156 -17.34 -10.09 -16.69
CA SER A 156 -16.86 -8.73 -16.92
C SER A 156 -16.12 -8.15 -15.72
N PHE A 157 -16.61 -8.42 -14.50
CA PHE A 157 -15.92 -8.01 -13.27
C PHE A 157 -14.58 -8.74 -13.12
N MET A 158 -14.51 -10.04 -13.40
CA MET A 158 -13.26 -10.81 -13.32
C MET A 158 -12.24 -10.32 -14.34
N THR A 159 -12.67 -10.00 -15.56
CA THR A 159 -11.82 -9.38 -16.58
C THR A 159 -11.23 -8.05 -16.08
N ALA A 160 -12.06 -7.17 -15.54
CA ALA A 160 -11.64 -5.90 -14.96
C ALA A 160 -10.67 -6.10 -13.78
N PHE A 161 -10.95 -7.08 -12.93
CA PHE A 161 -10.14 -7.44 -11.77
C PHE A 161 -8.77 -7.99 -12.17
N HIS A 162 -8.69 -8.84 -13.19
CA HIS A 162 -7.42 -9.33 -13.75
C HIS A 162 -6.59 -8.20 -14.35
N MET A 163 -7.21 -7.28 -15.09
CA MET A 163 -6.49 -6.11 -15.60
C MET A 163 -5.92 -5.24 -14.48
N ALA A 164 -6.67 -5.03 -13.41
CA ALA A 164 -6.18 -4.32 -12.24
C ALA A 164 -5.03 -5.08 -11.54
N ALA A 165 -5.10 -6.40 -11.45
CA ALA A 165 -4.03 -7.24 -10.91
C ALA A 165 -2.75 -7.15 -11.76
N ILE A 166 -2.87 -7.21 -13.09
CA ILE A 166 -1.75 -7.05 -14.03
C ILE A 166 -1.16 -5.64 -13.91
N GLY A 167 -1.99 -4.59 -13.88
CA GLY A 167 -1.54 -3.21 -13.69
C GLY A 167 -0.78 -3.02 -12.36
N SER A 168 -1.26 -3.63 -11.28
CA SER A 168 -0.57 -3.62 -9.98
C SER A 168 0.77 -4.36 -10.02
N ALA A 169 0.83 -5.51 -10.70
CA ALA A 169 2.08 -6.26 -10.89
C ALA A 169 3.11 -5.43 -11.68
N LEU A 170 2.67 -4.70 -12.72
CA LEU A 170 3.54 -3.80 -13.49
C LEU A 170 4.05 -2.64 -12.63
N LEU A 171 3.21 -2.03 -11.80
CA LEU A 171 3.63 -0.97 -10.87
C LEU A 171 4.67 -1.48 -9.87
N ILE A 172 4.50 -2.69 -9.34
CA ILE A 172 5.48 -3.33 -8.46
C ILE A 172 6.78 -3.62 -9.22
N LEU A 173 6.71 -4.09 -10.45
CA LEU A 173 7.88 -4.32 -11.28
C LEU A 173 8.66 -3.03 -11.52
N ILE A 174 7.96 -1.93 -11.82
CA ILE A 174 8.57 -0.60 -11.97
C ILE A 174 9.23 -0.18 -10.64
N ALA A 175 8.54 -0.32 -9.51
CA ALA A 175 9.10 -0.01 -8.20
C ALA A 175 10.35 -0.85 -7.88
N LEU A 176 10.35 -2.14 -8.26
CA LEU A 176 11.48 -3.04 -8.11
C LEU A 176 12.66 -2.62 -8.99
N VAL A 177 12.42 -2.27 -10.26
CA VAL A 177 13.48 -1.76 -11.16
C VAL A 177 14.07 -0.47 -10.62
N VAL A 178 13.23 0.47 -10.17
CA VAL A 178 13.68 1.73 -9.57
C VAL A 178 14.51 1.47 -8.30
N LEU A 179 14.05 0.60 -7.41
CA LEU A 179 14.79 0.20 -6.20
C LEU A 179 16.18 -0.35 -6.57
N LEU A 180 16.23 -1.27 -7.54
CA LEU A 180 17.46 -1.93 -7.93
C LEU A 180 18.44 -0.96 -8.60
N TRP A 181 17.93 0.03 -9.34
CA TRP A 181 18.74 1.03 -10.03
C TRP A 181 19.21 2.18 -9.12
N ARG A 182 18.36 2.64 -8.19
CA ARG A 182 18.59 3.86 -7.41
C ARG A 182 19.12 3.65 -5.99
N LEU A 183 18.86 2.53 -5.33
CA LEU A 183 19.31 2.33 -3.93
C LEU A 183 20.64 1.55 -3.88
N PRO A 184 21.83 2.17 -3.76
CA PRO A 184 23.08 1.42 -3.67
C PRO A 184 23.03 0.38 -2.53
N ALA A 185 23.64 -0.79 -2.75
CA ALA A 185 23.60 -1.95 -1.84
C ALA A 185 24.45 -1.78 -0.57
N GLN A 186 24.72 -0.54 -0.15
CA GLN A 186 25.58 -0.28 1.00
C GLN A 186 24.94 -0.83 2.28
N PRO A 187 25.71 -1.53 3.14
CA PRO A 187 25.29 -1.79 4.51
C PRO A 187 25.07 -0.43 5.17
N GLU A 188 23.88 -0.19 5.72
CA GLU A 188 23.61 1.00 6.51
C GLU A 188 24.44 0.91 7.81
N HIS A 189 25.71 1.30 7.73
CA HIS A 189 26.29 2.03 8.84
C HIS A 189 25.55 3.36 8.81
N ALA A 190 24.52 3.50 9.65
CA ALA A 190 23.90 4.77 9.92
C ALA A 190 24.93 5.67 10.60
N ALA A 191 25.88 6.19 9.82
CA ALA A 191 26.71 7.32 10.18
C ALA A 191 25.81 8.56 10.12
N TRP A 192 24.96 8.72 11.13
CA TRP A 192 24.73 10.06 11.64
C TRP A 192 25.70 10.19 12.81
N GLY A 193 26.59 11.18 12.74
CA GLY A 193 27.69 11.42 13.68
C GLY A 193 27.20 11.80 15.07
N GLY A 194 26.64 10.83 15.81
CA GLY A 194 26.35 10.95 17.23
C GLY A 194 27.61 10.90 18.10
N HIS A 195 28.77 10.54 17.54
CA HIS A 195 30.02 10.57 18.29
C HIS A 195 30.51 12.00 18.58
N GLU A 196 30.20 12.99 17.75
CA GLU A 196 30.61 14.38 18.03
C GLU A 196 29.72 15.00 19.10
N GLY A 197 28.39 14.88 18.97
CA GLY A 197 27.47 15.39 19.99
C GLY A 197 27.59 14.65 21.32
N GLN A 198 27.69 13.32 21.33
CA GLN A 198 27.85 12.57 22.58
C GLN A 198 29.20 12.82 23.25
N ALA A 199 30.28 13.03 22.49
CA ALA A 199 31.56 13.43 23.05
C ALA A 199 31.50 14.83 23.66
N GLU A 200 30.81 15.78 23.01
CA GLU A 200 30.63 17.15 23.51
C GLU A 200 29.75 17.17 24.79
N ILE A 201 28.73 16.30 24.86
CA ILE A 201 27.87 16.15 26.04
C ILE A 201 28.59 15.39 27.16
N ASP A 202 29.36 14.35 26.84
CA ASP A 202 30.14 13.58 27.82
C ASP A 202 31.34 14.40 28.36
N GLU A 203 31.92 15.29 27.53
CA GLU A 203 32.96 16.25 27.91
C GLU A 203 32.39 17.37 28.79
N ALA A 204 31.22 17.92 28.44
CA ALA A 204 30.51 18.92 29.25
C ALA A 204 29.88 18.36 30.56
N LEU A 205 29.79 17.04 30.68
CA LEU A 205 29.34 16.34 31.90
C LEU A 205 30.51 15.66 32.62
N SER A 206 31.75 15.92 32.19
CA SER A 206 32.93 15.36 32.84
C SER A 206 33.06 15.95 34.26
N PRO A 207 33.43 15.14 35.26
CA PRO A 207 33.56 15.61 36.65
C PRO A 207 34.49 16.82 36.80
N ASP A 208 35.48 16.94 35.91
CA ASP A 208 36.54 17.94 35.94
C ASP A 208 36.03 19.38 35.66
N GLU A 209 34.93 19.55 34.91
CA GLU A 209 34.31 20.88 34.69
C GLU A 209 33.58 21.41 35.94
N PHE A 210 33.11 20.52 36.82
CA PHE A 210 32.38 20.88 38.03
C PHE A 210 33.27 21.11 39.26
N GLU A 211 34.59 20.88 39.16
CA GLU A 211 35.54 21.12 40.25
C GLU A 211 35.96 22.61 40.39
N GLY A 212 35.50 23.49 39.49
CA GLY A 212 35.90 24.90 39.44
C GLY A 212 34.97 25.91 40.12
N GLU A 213 33.73 25.56 40.48
CA GLU A 213 32.81 26.52 41.10
C GLU A 213 32.91 26.51 42.64
N PRO A 214 33.28 27.63 43.28
CA PRO A 214 33.32 27.70 44.73
C PRO A 214 31.91 27.58 45.30
N ALA A 215 31.76 26.75 46.33
CA ALA A 215 30.51 26.57 47.06
C ALA A 215 29.92 27.93 47.48
N VAL A 216 28.68 28.16 47.09
CA VAL A 216 27.93 29.38 47.39
C VAL A 216 27.87 29.60 48.91
N GLY A 217 28.66 30.57 49.37
CA GLY A 217 28.37 31.50 50.45
C GLY A 217 27.90 30.90 51.78
N GLU A 218 28.87 30.54 52.62
CA GLU A 218 28.71 30.52 54.07
C GLU A 218 28.33 31.94 54.54
N VAL A 219 27.07 32.15 54.91
CA VAL A 219 26.61 33.43 55.50
C VAL A 219 27.02 33.43 56.98
N ASP A 220 28.16 34.03 57.26
CA ASP A 220 28.61 34.35 58.62
C ASP A 220 27.85 35.56 59.19
N GLY A 221 27.18 35.34 60.32
CA GLY A 221 27.47 36.16 61.50
C GLY A 221 26.43 37.18 62.00
N LYS A 222 25.87 36.82 63.17
CA LYS A 222 25.54 37.65 64.35
C LYS A 222 24.08 38.04 64.64
N ALA A 223 23.82 37.91 65.95
CA ALA A 223 22.65 38.21 66.78
C ALA A 223 21.72 39.35 66.33
#